data_AF-A0A829YEX8-F1
#
_entry.id   AF-A0A829YEX8-F1
#
_cell.length_a   1.000
_cell.length_b   1.000
_cell.length_c   1.000
_cell.angle_alpha   90.00
_cell.angle_beta   90.00
_cell.angle_gamma   90.00
#
_symmetry.space_group_name_H-M   'P 1'
#
loop_
_entity.id
_entity.type
_entity.pdbx_description
1 polymer ?
#
loop_
_entity_poly.entity_id
_entity_poly.type
_entity_poly.pdbx_seq_one_letter_code
_entity_poly.pdbx_strand_id
1 'polypeptide(L)'
;MNAAITKSTLTLTLAAALVAPFAVAHADRVGQLEGTPKIVVNYQDVDISNPQGLAILYSRIQYAAMNVCGYDRLHKELARQRRPQACYRAAVDDAINQVNQPVLTAYHRAKSKSIPG
;
A
#
# COMPACT_ATOMS: atom_id res chain seq x y z
N MET A 1 -11.64 -39.09 -40.82
CA MET A 1 -11.78 -40.45 -40.27
C MET A 1 -10.64 -41.29 -40.82
N ASN A 2 -9.64 -41.58 -39.96
CA ASN A 2 -8.77 -42.79 -39.95
C ASN A 2 -7.69 -42.84 -41.07
N ALA A 3 -6.42 -43.17 -40.86
CA ALA A 3 -5.75 -44.05 -39.90
C ALA A 3 -4.25 -43.60 -39.74
N ALA A 4 -3.72 -43.50 -38.51
CA ALA A 4 -2.82 -44.46 -37.84
C ALA A 4 -1.52 -44.81 -38.62
N ILE A 5 -0.38 -44.19 -38.27
CA ILE A 5 0.76 -44.72 -37.49
C ILE A 5 1.42 -45.98 -38.08
N THR A 6 2.64 -45.83 -38.61
CA THR A 6 3.67 -46.89 -38.61
C THR A 6 5.07 -46.31 -38.46
N LYS A 7 5.80 -46.89 -37.51
CA LYS A 7 7.12 -46.52 -36.98
C LYS A 7 8.22 -47.00 -37.95
N SER A 8 9.28 -46.22 -38.17
CA SER A 8 10.65 -46.75 -37.97
C SER A 8 11.70 -45.63 -38.05
N THR A 9 12.43 -45.51 -36.98
CA THR A 9 13.54 -44.60 -36.68
C THR A 9 14.80 -44.94 -37.49
N LEU A 10 15.52 -43.93 -37.97
CA LEU A 10 16.99 -43.98 -38.04
C LEU A 10 17.55 -42.57 -37.85
N THR A 11 17.86 -42.31 -36.59
CA THR A 11 18.50 -41.12 -36.03
C THR A 11 19.98 -41.08 -36.38
N LEU A 12 20.44 -39.96 -36.94
CA LEU A 12 21.85 -39.59 -36.96
C LEU A 12 21.95 -38.05 -37.10
N THR A 13 21.73 -37.34 -36.00
CA THR A 13 22.06 -35.91 -35.90
C THR A 13 23.10 -35.71 -34.82
N LEU A 14 24.35 -35.61 -35.27
CA LEU A 14 25.49 -35.15 -34.49
C LEU A 14 25.59 -33.63 -34.71
N ALA A 15 25.17 -32.82 -33.74
CA ALA A 15 25.63 -31.44 -33.62
C ALA A 15 25.48 -30.97 -32.16
N ALA A 16 26.63 -30.67 -31.58
CA ALA A 16 26.83 -30.34 -30.18
C ALA A 16 26.43 -28.88 -29.84
N ALA A 17 26.19 -28.70 -28.54
CA ALA A 17 26.39 -27.47 -27.77
C ALA A 17 25.46 -26.27 -28.04
N LEU A 18 24.57 -26.01 -27.07
CA LEU A 18 24.63 -24.85 -26.16
C LEU A 18 23.40 -24.91 -25.24
N VAL A 19 23.44 -25.74 -24.20
CA VAL A 19 22.49 -25.59 -23.09
C VAL A 19 23.02 -24.46 -22.23
N ALA A 20 22.53 -23.24 -22.43
CA ALA A 20 22.71 -22.17 -21.46
C ALA A 20 21.70 -22.39 -20.33
N PRO A 21 22.13 -22.75 -19.10
CA PRO A 21 21.25 -22.62 -17.96
C PRO A 21 21.07 -21.11 -17.75
N PHE A 22 19.87 -20.60 -18.04
CA PHE A 22 19.48 -19.30 -17.49
C PHE A 22 19.49 -19.47 -15.98
N ALA A 23 20.55 -19.00 -15.32
CA ALA A 23 20.59 -18.85 -13.88
C ALA A 23 19.40 -17.95 -13.52
N VAL A 24 18.35 -18.54 -12.95
CA VAL A 24 17.26 -17.78 -12.35
C VAL A 24 17.90 -17.08 -11.16
N ALA A 25 18.19 -15.80 -11.31
CA ALA A 25 18.56 -14.96 -10.18
C ALA A 25 17.36 -14.96 -9.23
N HIS A 26 17.39 -15.83 -8.22
CA HIS A 26 16.57 -15.63 -7.04
C HIS A 26 17.10 -14.35 -6.41
N ALA A 27 16.40 -13.25 -6.64
CA ALA A 27 16.52 -12.10 -5.77
C ALA A 27 16.06 -12.59 -4.39
N ASP A 28 17.02 -13.01 -3.57
CA ASP A 28 16.84 -13.14 -2.14
C ASP A 28 16.22 -11.83 -1.66
N ARG A 29 14.95 -11.87 -1.25
CA ARG A 29 14.33 -10.74 -0.57
C ARG A 29 14.96 -10.65 0.81
N VAL A 30 16.14 -10.05 0.86
CA VAL A 30 16.76 -9.59 2.10
C VAL A 30 15.80 -8.59 2.75
N GLY A 31 15.24 -8.95 3.90
CA GLY A 31 14.52 -8.00 4.78
C GLY A 31 13.00 -8.17 4.88
N GLN A 32 12.47 -9.40 4.96
CA GLN A 32 11.13 -9.63 5.49
C GLN A 32 11.14 -9.50 7.03
N LEU A 33 11.36 -8.29 7.57
CA LEU A 33 11.06 -7.93 8.96
C LEU A 33 10.93 -6.40 9.12
N GLU A 34 10.17 -5.73 8.26
CA GLU A 34 9.76 -4.35 8.54
C GLU A 34 8.24 -4.38 8.62
N GLY A 35 7.70 -4.47 9.85
CA GLY A 35 6.26 -4.34 10.06
C GLY A 35 5.74 -3.06 9.41
N THR A 36 4.48 -3.05 8.96
CA THR A 36 3.85 -1.83 8.43
C THR A 36 4.13 -0.67 9.39
N PRO A 37 4.71 0.46 8.94
CA PRO A 37 5.02 1.58 9.83
C PRO A 37 3.75 2.04 10.56
N LYS A 38 3.84 2.31 11.87
CA LYS A 38 2.71 2.74 12.70
C LYS A 38 3.09 3.95 13.52
N ILE A 39 2.13 4.87 13.69
CA ILE A 39 2.23 6.01 14.58
C ILE A 39 1.03 5.96 15.51
N VAL A 40 1.29 5.94 16.82
CA VAL A 40 0.24 5.94 17.85
C VAL A 40 -0.26 7.38 18.03
N VAL A 41 -1.56 7.59 17.85
CA VAL A 41 -2.23 8.86 18.14
C VAL A 41 -2.94 8.74 19.47
N ASN A 42 -2.40 9.36 20.52
CA ASN A 42 -3.12 9.51 21.78
C ASN A 42 -4.13 10.67 21.68
N TYR A 43 -5.35 10.41 22.10
CA TYR A 43 -6.45 11.36 22.08
C TYR A 43 -7.32 11.32 23.33
N GLN A 44 -6.87 10.65 24.40
CA GLN A 44 -7.60 10.58 25.67
C GLN A 44 -7.75 11.96 26.34
N ASP A 45 -6.87 12.90 25.99
CA ASP A 45 -6.91 14.30 26.43
C ASP A 45 -7.90 15.17 25.63
N VAL A 46 -8.50 14.62 24.57
CA VAL A 46 -9.34 15.38 23.63
C VAL A 46 -10.80 15.01 23.81
N ASP A 47 -11.61 15.99 24.21
CA ASP A 47 -13.07 15.84 24.23
C ASP A 47 -13.64 15.93 22.81
N ILE A 48 -13.90 14.77 22.21
CA ILE A 48 -14.47 14.64 20.87
C ILE A 48 -15.99 14.86 20.82
N SER A 49 -16.65 15.10 21.96
CA SER A 49 -18.09 15.41 22.01
C SER A 49 -18.40 16.82 21.50
N ASN A 50 -17.40 17.71 21.48
CA ASN A 50 -17.52 19.05 20.95
C ASN A 50 -16.77 19.21 19.61
N PRO A 51 -17.17 20.19 18.77
CA PRO A 51 -16.56 20.39 17.45
C PRO A 51 -15.07 20.71 17.47
N GLN A 52 -14.58 21.38 18.52
CA GLN A 52 -13.18 21.80 18.63
C GLN A 52 -12.27 20.59 18.88
N GLY A 53 -12.62 19.74 19.85
CA GLY A 53 -11.87 18.51 20.11
C GLY A 53 -11.94 17.53 18.95
N LEU A 54 -13.08 17.42 18.26
CA LEU A 54 -13.20 16.62 17.05
C LEU A 54 -12.23 17.08 15.94
N ALA A 55 -12.10 18.39 15.74
CA ALA A 55 -11.16 18.96 14.78
C ALA A 55 -9.69 18.72 15.20
N ILE A 56 -9.38 18.79 16.50
CA ILE A 56 -8.05 18.50 17.05
C ILE A 56 -7.67 17.04 16.77
N LEU A 57 -8.53 16.09 17.12
CA LEU A 57 -8.26 14.68 16.88
C LEU A 57 -8.09 14.40 15.38
N TYR A 58 -8.98 14.94 14.55
CA TYR A 58 -8.89 14.77 13.11
C TYR A 58 -7.56 15.29 12.56
N SER A 59 -7.11 16.47 13.00
CA SER A 59 -5.81 17.04 12.61
C SER A 59 -4.63 16.16 13.04
N ARG A 60 -4.65 15.63 14.28
CA ARG A 60 -3.63 14.69 14.77
C ARG A 60 -3.54 13.43 13.90
N ILE A 61 -4.68 12.88 13.49
CA ILE A 61 -4.75 11.73 12.58
C ILE A 61 -4.13 12.09 11.22
N GLN A 62 -4.48 13.24 10.65
CA GLN A 62 -3.92 13.68 9.37
C GLN A 62 -2.40 13.82 9.45
N TYR A 63 -1.88 14.42 10.52
CA TYR A 63 -0.45 14.57 10.73
C TYR A 63 0.24 13.20 10.85
N ALA A 64 -0.30 12.29 11.64
CA ALA A 64 0.22 10.92 11.73
C ALA A 64 0.21 10.20 10.38
N ALA A 65 -0.85 10.34 9.59
CA ALA A 65 -0.96 9.78 8.25
C ALA A 65 0.08 10.38 7.28
N MET A 66 0.39 11.68 7.38
CA MET A 66 1.45 12.31 6.59
C MET A 66 2.82 11.72 6.95
N ASN A 67 3.12 11.60 8.24
CA ASN A 67 4.39 11.06 8.73
C ASN A 67 4.60 9.60 8.31
N VAL A 68 3.59 8.75 8.52
CA VAL A 68 3.69 7.31 8.18
C VAL A 68 3.82 7.07 6.68
N CYS A 69 3.24 7.96 5.87
CA CYS A 69 3.32 7.91 4.41
C CYS A 69 4.55 8.66 3.84
N GLY A 70 5.41 9.20 4.69
CA GLY A 70 6.69 9.79 4.29
C GLY A 70 6.58 11.17 3.62
N TYR A 71 5.50 11.92 3.87
CA TYR A 71 5.34 13.27 3.34
C TYR A 71 6.45 14.22 3.79
N ASP A 72 7.04 13.99 4.96
CA ASP A 72 8.08 14.84 5.54
C ASP A 72 9.47 14.59 4.91
N ARG A 73 9.67 13.47 4.20
CA ARG A 73 10.99 13.07 3.69
C ARG A 73 11.32 13.56 2.29
N LEU A 74 10.36 14.10 1.53
CA LEU A 74 10.64 14.67 0.21
C LEU A 74 9.74 15.88 -0.05
N HIS A 75 10.35 17.06 0.14
CA HIS A 75 10.15 18.29 -0.63
C HIS A 75 9.17 18.15 -1.80
N LYS A 76 8.00 18.83 -1.70
CA LYS A 76 7.02 19.28 -2.73
C LYS A 76 6.61 18.35 -3.89
N GLU A 77 7.47 17.48 -4.36
CA GLU A 77 7.31 16.54 -5.47
C GLU A 77 6.49 15.30 -5.08
N LEU A 78 6.54 14.85 -3.81
CA LEU A 78 5.70 13.74 -3.34
C LEU A 78 4.20 14.07 -3.33
N ALA A 79 3.84 15.34 -3.15
CA ALA A 79 2.44 15.76 -3.23
C ALA A 79 1.86 15.54 -4.64
N ARG A 80 2.71 15.44 -5.68
CA ARG A 80 2.30 15.11 -7.06
C ARG A 80 2.25 13.60 -7.32
N GLN A 81 2.75 12.77 -6.40
CA GLN A 81 2.75 11.33 -6.56
C GLN A 81 1.44 10.70 -6.05
N ARG A 82 0.85 9.81 -6.85
CA ARG A 82 -0.39 9.09 -6.45
C ARG A 82 -0.19 8.14 -5.27
N ARG A 83 1.03 7.62 -5.08
CA ARG A 83 1.35 6.62 -4.03
C ARG A 83 1.25 7.22 -2.60
N PRO A 84 1.90 8.36 -2.27
CA PRO A 84 1.69 9.06 -1.00
C PRO A 84 0.22 9.40 -0.73
N GLN A 85 -0.52 9.84 -1.77
CA GLN A 85 -1.93 10.20 -1.60
C GLN A 85 -2.82 8.99 -1.27
N ALA A 86 -2.62 7.86 -1.94
CA ALA A 86 -3.35 6.63 -1.63
C ALA A 86 -3.02 6.11 -0.23
N CYS A 87 -1.74 6.16 0.16
CA CYS A 87 -1.30 5.81 1.51
C CYS A 87 -1.98 6.70 2.56
N TYR A 88 -1.96 8.02 2.36
CA TYR A 88 -2.54 8.98 3.30
C TYR A 88 -4.04 8.73 3.51
N ARG A 89 -4.79 8.53 2.41
CA ARG A 89 -6.24 8.24 2.50
C ARG A 89 -6.49 6.95 3.28
N ALA A 90 -5.78 5.88 2.94
CA ALA A 90 -5.91 4.60 3.62
C ALA A 90 -5.54 4.70 5.12
N ALA A 91 -4.49 5.43 5.47
CA ALA A 91 -4.06 5.63 6.85
C ALA A 91 -5.09 6.45 7.66
N VAL A 92 -5.70 7.47 7.06
CA VAL A 92 -6.78 8.24 7.70
C VAL A 92 -8.01 7.36 7.91
N ASP A 93 -8.44 6.62 6.88
CA ASP A 93 -9.60 5.73 6.95
C ASP A 93 -9.41 4.65 8.03
N ASP A 94 -8.24 4.03 8.07
CA ASP A 94 -7.89 3.01 9.06
C ASP A 94 -7.88 3.57 10.48
N ALA A 95 -7.27 4.74 10.70
CA ALA A 95 -7.27 5.40 12.01
C ALA A 95 -8.69 5.73 12.50
N ILE A 96 -9.57 6.22 11.62
CA ILE A 96 -10.96 6.51 11.97
C ILE A 96 -11.72 5.24 12.34
N ASN A 97 -11.51 4.15 11.59
CA ASN A 97 -12.11 2.86 11.87
C ASN A 97 -11.62 2.28 13.21
N GLN A 98 -10.33 2.45 13.53
CA GLN A 98 -9.77 2.00 14.81
C GLN A 98 -10.31 2.78 16.01
N VAL A 99 -10.51 4.10 15.87
CA VAL A 99 -11.15 4.93 16.90
C VAL A 99 -12.61 4.50 17.11
N ASN A 100 -13.29 4.05 16.05
CA ASN A 100 -14.64 3.48 16.08
C ASN A 100 -15.68 4.41 16.75
N GLN A 101 -15.60 5.70 16.44
CA GLN A 101 -16.53 6.71 16.95
C GLN A 101 -17.41 7.26 15.82
N PRO A 102 -18.76 7.17 15.93
CA PRO A 102 -19.67 7.65 14.90
C PRO A 102 -19.50 9.13 14.56
N VAL A 103 -19.23 9.96 15.57
CA VAL A 103 -19.00 11.41 15.41
C VAL A 103 -17.78 11.71 14.53
N LEU A 104 -16.70 10.94 14.68
CA LEU A 104 -15.49 11.09 13.88
C LEU A 104 -15.69 10.59 12.45
N THR A 105 -16.44 9.49 12.28
CA THR A 105 -16.80 8.97 10.96
C THR A 105 -17.66 9.97 10.18
N ALA A 106 -18.66 10.57 10.82
CA ALA A 106 -19.50 11.60 10.22
C ALA A 106 -18.68 12.84 9.81
N TYR A 107 -17.76 13.27 10.68
CA TYR A 107 -16.87 14.39 10.41
C TYR A 107 -15.98 14.15 9.18
N HIS A 108 -15.39 12.96 9.08
CA HIS A 108 -14.56 12.59 7.94
C HIS A 108 -15.34 12.55 6.62
N ARG A 109 -16.57 12.03 6.63
CA ARG A 109 -17.46 12.05 5.46
C ARG A 109 -17.81 13.48 5.02
N ALA A 110 -18.08 14.37 5.97
CA ALA A 110 -18.35 15.77 5.66
C ALA A 110 -17.13 16.46 5.03
N LYS A 111 -15.92 16.21 5.55
CA LYS A 111 -14.66 16.75 5.00
C LYS A 111 -14.35 16.20 3.62
N SER A 112 -14.46 14.89 3.40
CA SER A 112 -14.18 14.27 2.09
C SER A 112 -15.15 14.73 1.00
N LYS A 113 -16.43 14.96 1.32
CA LYS A 113 -17.40 15.51 0.36
C LYS A 113 -17.10 16.96 -0.05
N SER A 114 -16.43 17.72 0.82
CA SER A 114 -16.12 19.15 0.58
C SER A 114 -14.89 19.38 -0.30
N ILE A 115 -14.11 18.34 -0.61
CA ILE A 115 -12.97 18.43 -1.53
C ILE A 115 -13.46 17.95 -2.91
N PRO A 116 -13.75 18.84 -3.88
CA PRO A 116 -13.97 18.42 -5.25
C PRO A 116 -12.69 17.77 -5.76
N GLY A 117 -12.81 16.53 -6.25
CA GLY A 117 -11.72 15.76 -6.85
C GLY A 117 -11.26 16.33 -8.18
#